data_AF-A0A378X334-F1
#
_entry.id   AF-A0A378X334-F1
#
_cell.length_a   1.000
_cell.length_b   1.000
_cell.length_c   1.000
_cell.angle_alpha   90.00
_cell.angle_beta   90.00
_cell.angle_gamma   90.00
#
_symmetry.space_group_name_H-M   'P 1'
#
loop_
_entity.id
_entity.type
_entity.pdbx_description
1 polymer ?
#
loop_
_entity_poly.entity_id
_entity_poly.type
_entity_poly.pdbx_seq_one_letter_code
_entity_poly.pdbx_strand_id
1 'polypeptide(L)'
;MTQNGDIYLSTTGRPGEFDYLCTLTDPAPQIGLRWAGSRQYRAGRILTSDSGAIHALAIRPGQPAWVVWDDTYLRITDYHIAKNAPHTIGCSQGGPFGFAEIDGNPVALIVVEPSPPTAALDWLAAERARAIRDYLSEPGDHLVMVPDDSNPGHLVTCDPWAPEFTQSEGGNDVRNR
;
A
#
# COMPACT_ATOMS: atom_id res chain seq x y z
N MET A 1 -20.44 -7.63 -15.03
CA MET A 1 -20.84 -7.76 -13.61
C MET A 1 -19.58 -8.06 -12.85
N THR A 2 -19.16 -7.13 -11.99
CA THR A 2 -18.21 -7.37 -10.91
C THR A 2 -18.39 -6.20 -9.94
N GLN A 3 -19.22 -6.40 -8.92
CA GLN A 3 -19.18 -5.58 -7.71
C GLN A 3 -18.76 -6.55 -6.62
N ASN A 4 -17.46 -6.78 -6.50
CA ASN A 4 -16.98 -7.63 -5.43
C ASN A 4 -16.55 -6.71 -4.28
N GLY A 5 -17.00 -7.07 -3.09
CA GLY A 5 -16.50 -6.57 -1.81
C GLY A 5 -15.88 -7.73 -1.06
N ASP A 6 -15.15 -8.59 -1.78
CA ASP A 6 -14.50 -9.76 -1.20
C ASP A 6 -13.32 -9.28 -0.37
N ILE A 7 -13.32 -9.68 0.89
CA ILE A 7 -12.29 -9.37 1.85
C ILE A 7 -11.40 -10.60 2.02
N TYR A 8 -10.12 -10.36 1.96
CA TYR A 8 -9.06 -11.34 2.09
C TYR A 8 -8.10 -10.95 3.21
N LEU A 9 -7.55 -11.94 3.89
CA LEU A 9 -6.51 -11.79 4.90
C LEU A 9 -5.16 -12.25 4.36
N SER A 10 -4.10 -11.58 4.79
CA SER A 10 -2.73 -12.03 4.52
C SER A 10 -2.44 -13.27 5.33
N THR A 11 -1.98 -14.34 4.67
CA THR A 11 -1.54 -15.54 5.38
C THR A 11 -0.06 -15.47 5.74
N THR A 12 0.76 -14.87 4.88
CA THR A 12 2.23 -14.90 4.99
C THR A 12 2.91 -13.58 4.62
N GLY A 13 2.17 -12.55 4.21
CA GLY A 13 2.74 -11.32 3.65
C GLY A 13 3.26 -11.46 2.21
N ARG A 14 3.26 -12.68 1.65
CA ARG A 14 3.73 -12.94 0.30
C ARG A 14 2.67 -12.58 -0.75
N PRO A 15 3.08 -12.06 -1.92
CA PRO A 15 2.14 -11.73 -2.97
C PRO A 15 1.31 -12.94 -3.40
N GLY A 16 -0.02 -12.77 -3.43
CA GLY A 16 -0.95 -13.81 -3.91
C GLY A 16 -1.36 -14.84 -2.87
N GLU A 17 -0.80 -14.82 -1.66
CA GLU A 17 -1.15 -15.74 -0.57
C GLU A 17 -2.21 -15.12 0.34
N PHE A 18 -3.48 -15.35 -0.01
CA PHE A 18 -4.63 -14.76 0.64
C PHE A 18 -5.63 -15.81 1.12
N ASP A 19 -6.07 -15.69 2.37
CA ASP A 19 -7.23 -16.43 2.88
C ASP A 19 -8.48 -15.59 2.67
N TYR A 20 -9.49 -16.19 2.03
CA TYR A 20 -10.80 -15.56 1.92
C TYR A 20 -11.44 -15.42 3.32
N LEU A 21 -11.90 -14.20 3.64
CA LEU A 21 -12.55 -13.91 4.91
C LEU A 21 -14.08 -13.89 4.75
N CYS A 22 -14.58 -13.02 3.88
CA CYS A 22 -16.01 -12.84 3.63
C CYS A 22 -16.24 -11.97 2.38
N THR A 23 -17.46 -12.01 1.84
CA THR A 23 -17.96 -11.06 0.84
C THR A 23 -18.88 -10.07 1.55
N LEU A 24 -18.66 -8.77 1.35
CA LEU A 24 -19.55 -7.74 1.87
C LEU A 24 -20.95 -7.84 1.27
N THR A 25 -21.97 -7.78 2.13
CA THR A 25 -23.36 -7.66 1.69
C THR A 25 -23.72 -6.20 1.40
N ASP A 26 -24.31 -5.95 0.23
CA ASP A 26 -24.76 -4.62 -0.24
C ASP A 26 -23.75 -3.47 0.00
N PRO A 27 -22.48 -3.60 -0.42
CA PRO A 27 -21.50 -2.55 -0.20
C PRO A 27 -21.86 -1.28 -0.98
N ALA A 28 -21.76 -0.13 -0.32
CA ALA A 28 -21.85 1.20 -0.93
C ALA A 28 -20.43 1.80 -1.05
N PRO A 29 -19.71 1.50 -2.16
CA PRO A 29 -18.34 1.97 -2.38
C PRO A 29 -18.30 3.48 -2.63
N GLN A 30 -17.30 4.14 -2.04
CA GLN A 30 -16.91 5.51 -2.32
C GLN A 30 -15.42 5.53 -2.68
N ILE A 31 -15.05 4.69 -3.65
CA ILE A 31 -13.68 4.52 -4.14
C ILE A 31 -13.46 5.41 -5.36
N GLY A 32 -12.42 6.24 -5.33
CA GLY A 32 -12.06 7.11 -6.43
C GLY A 32 -10.57 7.02 -6.77
N LEU A 33 -10.20 7.68 -7.86
CA LEU A 33 -8.79 7.85 -8.24
C LEU A 33 -8.13 8.94 -7.39
N ARG A 34 -6.85 8.70 -7.07
CA ARG A 34 -5.93 9.57 -6.33
C ARG A 34 -4.55 9.55 -7.00
N TRP A 35 -3.66 10.44 -6.57
CA TRP A 35 -2.31 10.58 -7.11
C TRP A 35 -1.25 10.48 -6.01
N ALA A 36 -0.16 9.78 -6.32
CA ALA A 36 1.07 9.71 -5.52
C ALA A 36 2.24 9.92 -6.48
N GLY A 37 2.83 11.12 -6.45
CA GLY A 37 3.69 11.61 -7.52
C GLY A 37 3.05 11.46 -8.90
N SER A 38 3.72 10.73 -9.78
CA SER A 38 3.26 10.46 -11.15
C SER A 38 2.27 9.29 -11.29
N ARG A 39 1.99 8.54 -10.22
CA ARG A 39 1.13 7.34 -10.27
C ARG A 39 -0.29 7.65 -9.82
N GLN A 40 -1.26 7.19 -10.62
CA GLN A 40 -2.65 7.09 -10.18
C GLN A 40 -2.88 5.80 -9.39
N TYR A 41 -3.72 5.88 -8.37
CA TYR A 41 -4.13 4.73 -7.58
C TYR A 41 -5.58 4.88 -7.10
N ARG A 42 -6.19 3.77 -6.70
CA ARG A 42 -7.55 3.75 -6.14
C ARG A 42 -7.53 3.84 -4.63
N ALA A 43 -8.38 4.68 -4.06
CA ALA A 43 -8.57 4.77 -2.62
C ALA A 43 -9.93 5.36 -2.27
N GLY A 44 -10.37 5.09 -1.05
CA GLY A 44 -11.58 5.66 -0.49
C GLY A 44 -12.10 4.82 0.67
N ARG A 45 -13.41 4.71 0.74
CA ARG A 45 -14.09 3.94 1.78
C ARG A 45 -15.24 3.14 1.21
N ILE A 46 -15.56 2.02 1.83
CA ILE A 46 -16.77 1.25 1.56
C ILE A 46 -17.68 1.41 2.77
N LEU A 47 -18.92 1.83 2.53
CA LEU A 47 -19.96 1.87 3.55
C LEU A 47 -20.73 0.56 3.51
N THR A 48 -20.98 -0.04 4.67
CA THR A 48 -21.71 -1.31 4.76
C THR A 48 -22.53 -1.40 6.05
N SER A 49 -23.64 -2.12 6.02
CA SER A 49 -24.38 -2.53 7.22
C SER A 49 -23.97 -3.91 7.73
N ASP A 50 -22.98 -4.56 7.09
CA ASP A 50 -22.54 -5.91 7.43
C ASP A 50 -21.68 -5.91 8.71
N SER A 51 -22.33 -6.03 9.86
CA SER A 51 -21.63 -6.14 11.15
C SER A 51 -20.79 -7.42 11.26
N GLY A 52 -21.12 -8.47 10.49
CA GLY A 52 -20.37 -9.72 10.48
C GLY A 52 -18.98 -9.54 9.87
N ALA A 53 -18.89 -8.87 8.72
CA ALA A 53 -17.63 -8.53 8.07
C ALA A 53 -16.74 -7.66 8.97
N ILE A 54 -17.31 -6.64 9.61
CA ILE A 54 -16.55 -5.77 10.53
C ILE A 54 -16.08 -6.52 11.76
N HIS A 55 -16.92 -7.39 12.33
CA HIS A 55 -16.52 -8.24 13.46
C HIS A 55 -15.38 -9.20 13.06
N ALA A 56 -15.43 -9.79 11.87
CA ALA A 56 -14.41 -10.68 11.35
C ALA A 56 -13.04 -9.98 11.19
N LEU A 57 -13.03 -8.71 10.80
CA LEU A 57 -11.83 -7.85 10.80
C LEU A 57 -11.36 -7.55 12.23
N ALA A 58 -12.30 -7.21 13.13
CA ALA A 58 -11.99 -6.78 14.49
C ALA A 58 -11.36 -7.86 15.38
N ILE A 59 -11.69 -9.14 15.16
CA ILE A 59 -11.10 -10.26 15.92
C ILE A 59 -9.68 -10.64 15.47
N ARG A 60 -9.17 -10.03 14.39
CA ARG A 60 -7.80 -10.25 13.88
C ARG A 60 -7.03 -8.92 13.78
N PRO A 61 -6.90 -8.18 14.90
CA PRO A 61 -6.25 -6.88 14.88
C PRO A 61 -4.78 -7.03 14.45
N GLY A 62 -4.35 -6.19 13.51
CA GLY A 62 -2.96 -6.12 13.05
C GLY A 62 -2.59 -7.07 11.91
N GLN A 63 -3.48 -7.99 11.51
CA GLN A 63 -3.27 -8.74 10.26
C GLN A 63 -3.67 -7.87 9.06
N PRO A 64 -2.77 -7.67 8.07
CA PRO A 64 -3.13 -6.97 6.85
C PRO A 64 -4.30 -7.66 6.15
N ALA A 65 -5.22 -6.86 5.66
CA ALA A 65 -6.40 -7.32 4.93
C ALA A 65 -6.58 -6.49 3.66
N TRP A 66 -7.21 -7.08 2.64
CA TRP A 66 -7.48 -6.42 1.38
C TRP A 66 -8.93 -6.64 0.96
N VAL A 67 -9.49 -5.64 0.29
CA VAL A 67 -10.75 -5.76 -0.43
C VAL A 67 -10.45 -5.80 -1.93
N VAL A 68 -11.07 -6.71 -2.67
CA VAL A 68 -11.00 -6.72 -4.14
C VAL A 68 -12.11 -5.83 -4.68
N TRP A 69 -11.75 -4.81 -5.46
CA TRP A 69 -12.68 -3.88 -6.10
C TRP A 69 -12.26 -3.60 -7.55
N ASP A 70 -13.15 -3.76 -8.54
CA ASP A 70 -12.84 -3.64 -9.98
C ASP A 70 -11.53 -4.38 -10.37
N ASP A 71 -11.41 -5.66 -9.99
CA ASP A 71 -10.22 -6.51 -10.21
C ASP A 71 -8.90 -6.01 -9.56
N THR A 72 -9.00 -5.02 -8.67
CA THR A 72 -7.87 -4.42 -7.96
C THR A 72 -7.95 -4.74 -6.48
N TYR A 73 -6.85 -5.21 -5.89
CA TYR A 73 -6.77 -5.36 -4.44
C TYR A 73 -6.44 -4.00 -3.79
N LEU A 74 -7.27 -3.58 -2.84
CA LEU A 74 -7.09 -2.37 -2.03
C LEU A 74 -6.84 -2.80 -0.59
N ARG A 75 -5.74 -2.35 0.01
CA ARG A 75 -5.43 -2.65 1.42
C ARG A 75 -6.45 -1.95 2.31
N ILE A 76 -7.01 -2.68 3.27
CA ILE A 76 -7.85 -2.10 4.32
C ILE A 76 -6.93 -1.30 5.26
N THR A 77 -7.16 0.00 5.36
CA THR A 77 -6.35 0.92 6.17
C THR A 77 -6.94 1.15 7.55
N ASP A 78 -8.27 1.12 7.64
CA ASP A 78 -9.02 1.34 8.86
C ASP A 78 -10.43 0.74 8.73
N TYR A 79 -11.12 0.63 9.86
CA TYR A 79 -12.55 0.39 9.88
C TYR A 79 -13.18 1.07 11.09
N HIS A 80 -14.43 1.51 10.93
CA HIS A 80 -15.19 2.21 11.95
C HIS A 80 -16.56 1.57 12.14
N ILE A 81 -16.85 1.18 13.39
CA ILE A 81 -18.15 0.66 13.81
C ILE A 81 -19.03 1.84 14.24
N ALA A 82 -20.06 2.12 13.46
CA ALA A 82 -21.10 3.08 13.82
C ALA A 82 -22.34 2.38 14.42
N LYS A 83 -22.93 3.00 15.45
CA LYS A 83 -24.13 2.47 16.15
C LYS A 83 -25.44 2.68 15.38
N ASN A 84 -25.60 3.85 14.76
CA ASN A 84 -26.83 4.30 14.09
C ASN A 84 -26.57 4.75 12.64
N ALA A 85 -25.46 4.31 12.04
CA ALA A 85 -25.07 4.65 10.68
C ALA A 85 -24.33 3.44 10.07
N PRO A 86 -24.14 3.41 8.74
CA PRO A 86 -23.32 2.38 8.10
C PRO A 86 -21.91 2.33 8.73
N HIS A 87 -21.39 1.12 8.89
CA HIS A 87 -19.98 0.90 9.17
C HIS A 87 -19.14 1.35 7.98
N THR A 88 -17.90 1.72 8.26
CA THR A 88 -16.97 2.20 7.24
C THR A 88 -15.74 1.31 7.21
N ILE A 89 -15.29 0.94 6.01
CA ILE A 89 -14.01 0.28 5.77
C ILE A 89 -13.19 1.22 4.89
N GLY A 90 -12.15 1.84 5.46
CA GLY A 90 -11.17 2.60 4.71
C GLY A 90 -10.27 1.64 3.93
N CYS A 91 -10.09 1.90 2.64
CA CYS A 91 -9.21 1.08 1.81
C CYS A 91 -8.50 1.88 0.74
N SER A 92 -7.29 1.45 0.42
CA SER A 92 -6.41 2.16 -0.50
C SER A 92 -5.40 1.20 -1.12
N GLN A 93 -5.13 1.40 -2.41
CA GLN A 93 -3.96 0.82 -3.07
C GLN A 93 -2.67 1.52 -2.64
N GLY A 94 -2.76 2.76 -2.12
CA GLY A 94 -1.62 3.51 -1.59
C GLY A 94 -1.59 3.53 -0.06
N GLY A 95 -0.40 3.40 0.54
CA GLY A 95 -0.22 3.52 1.98
C GLY A 95 0.86 4.53 2.35
N PRO A 96 0.74 5.23 3.50
CA PRO A 96 1.89 5.95 4.04
C PRO A 96 2.98 4.93 4.36
N PHE A 97 4.19 5.20 3.87
CA PHE A 97 5.33 4.30 4.04
C PHE A 97 6.45 4.94 4.84
N GLY A 98 6.73 6.21 4.55
CA GLY A 98 7.76 6.99 5.23
C GLY A 98 7.44 8.48 5.11
N PHE A 99 8.47 9.31 5.16
CA PHE A 99 8.33 10.75 5.04
C PHE A 99 9.52 11.35 4.30
N ALA A 100 9.26 12.47 3.65
CA ALA A 100 10.25 13.30 3.01
C ALA A 100 10.11 14.74 3.51
N GLU A 101 11.22 15.42 3.71
CA GLU A 101 11.23 16.87 3.88
C GLU A 101 11.29 17.54 2.50
N ILE A 102 10.28 18.35 2.18
CA ILE A 102 10.20 19.14 0.94
C ILE A 102 10.05 20.60 1.35
N ASP A 103 11.02 21.43 0.97
CA ASP A 103 11.08 22.86 1.34
C ASP A 103 10.94 23.09 2.86
N GLY A 104 11.58 22.25 3.66
CA GLY A 104 11.53 22.32 5.14
C GLY A 104 10.26 21.77 5.78
N ASN A 105 9.33 21.21 4.99
CA ASN A 105 8.07 20.68 5.49
C ASN A 105 8.05 19.14 5.42
N PRO A 106 7.67 18.45 6.50
CA PRO A 106 7.51 17.01 6.48
C PRO A 106 6.26 16.60 5.69
N VAL A 107 6.46 15.77 4.68
CA VAL A 107 5.42 15.23 3.81
C VAL A 107 5.41 13.70 3.94
N ALA A 108 4.23 13.11 4.15
CA ALA A 108 4.08 11.66 4.18
C ALA A 108 4.26 11.08 2.76
N LEU A 109 5.17 10.12 2.62
CA LEU A 109 5.39 9.39 1.37
C LEU A 109 4.30 8.34 1.19
N ILE A 110 3.53 8.49 0.12
CA ILE A 110 2.52 7.50 -0.27
C ILE A 110 3.13 6.55 -1.30
N VAL A 111 3.19 5.27 -0.94
CA VAL A 111 3.65 4.21 -1.84
C VAL A 111 2.44 3.46 -2.37
N VAL A 112 2.35 3.34 -3.70
CA VAL A 112 1.26 2.62 -4.38
C VAL A 112 1.63 1.15 -4.51
N GLU A 113 0.91 0.28 -3.80
CA GLU A 113 1.10 -1.16 -3.83
C GLU A 113 0.65 -1.76 -5.18
N PRO A 114 1.43 -2.70 -5.77
CA PRO A 114 1.01 -3.41 -6.98
C PRO A 114 -0.21 -4.29 -6.68
N SER A 115 -0.90 -4.76 -7.73
CA SER A 115 -2.01 -5.72 -7.61
C SER A 115 -1.68 -6.96 -8.45
N PRO A 116 -1.65 -8.19 -7.88
CA PRO A 116 -1.93 -8.54 -6.49
C PRO A 116 -0.93 -7.93 -5.49
N PRO A 117 -1.36 -7.66 -4.25
CA PRO A 117 -0.61 -6.83 -3.33
C PRO A 117 0.55 -7.58 -2.71
N THR A 118 1.66 -6.87 -2.61
CA THR A 118 2.78 -7.17 -1.71
C THR A 118 2.84 -5.99 -0.76
N ALA A 119 2.81 -6.23 0.56
CA ALA A 119 2.87 -5.12 1.49
C ALA A 119 4.19 -4.35 1.31
N ALA A 120 4.15 -3.02 1.34
CA ALA A 120 5.34 -2.21 1.07
C ALA A 120 6.54 -2.49 2.01
N LEU A 121 6.27 -3.02 3.20
CA LEU A 121 7.29 -3.46 4.16
C LEU A 121 8.07 -4.68 3.69
N ASP A 122 7.47 -5.52 2.84
CA ASP A 122 8.07 -6.75 2.33
C ASP A 122 8.82 -6.54 1.00
N TRP A 123 8.87 -5.30 0.50
CA TRP A 123 9.53 -4.96 -0.76
C TRP A 123 11.04 -4.93 -0.59
N LEU A 124 11.75 -5.26 -1.65
CA LEU A 124 13.19 -5.06 -1.72
C LEU A 124 13.50 -3.56 -1.64
N ALA A 125 14.64 -3.20 -1.06
CA ALA A 125 15.06 -1.80 -0.93
C ALA A 125 15.01 -1.01 -2.25
N ALA A 126 15.42 -1.64 -3.37
CA ALA A 126 15.36 -1.05 -4.70
C ALA A 126 13.93 -0.76 -5.20
N GLU A 127 12.95 -1.59 -4.85
CA GLU A 127 11.54 -1.37 -5.22
C GLU A 127 10.96 -0.18 -4.47
N ARG A 128 11.29 -0.06 -3.18
CA ARG A 128 10.90 1.09 -2.36
C ARG A 128 11.56 2.38 -2.85
N ALA A 129 12.86 2.35 -3.13
CA ALA A 129 13.57 3.49 -3.71
C ALA A 129 12.92 3.92 -5.03
N ARG A 130 12.55 2.98 -5.91
CA ARG A 130 11.82 3.28 -7.15
C ARG A 130 10.48 3.98 -6.87
N ALA A 131 9.68 3.48 -5.93
CA ALA A 131 8.40 4.08 -5.59
C ALA A 131 8.55 5.50 -4.97
N ILE A 132 9.61 5.74 -4.20
CA ILE A 132 9.91 7.06 -3.65
C ILE A 132 10.35 8.02 -4.76
N ARG A 133 11.17 7.57 -5.72
CA ARG A 133 11.52 8.38 -6.90
C ARG A 133 10.28 8.72 -7.73
N ASP A 134 9.36 7.77 -7.93
CA ASP A 134 8.10 8.03 -8.63
C ASP A 134 7.25 9.10 -7.91
N TYR A 135 7.34 9.17 -6.57
CA TYR A 135 6.69 10.18 -5.75
C TYR A 135 7.36 11.56 -5.89
N LEU A 136 8.67 11.63 -5.71
CA LEU A 136 9.46 12.87 -5.70
C LEU A 136 9.74 13.43 -7.11
N SER A 137 9.61 12.59 -8.15
CA SER A 137 9.83 12.88 -9.58
C SER A 137 11.27 13.20 -9.98
N GLU A 138 11.99 14.05 -9.25
CA GLU A 138 13.36 14.48 -9.58
C GLU A 138 14.31 14.39 -8.37
N PRO A 139 15.62 14.16 -8.59
CA PRO A 139 16.61 14.23 -7.52
C PRO A 139 16.70 15.64 -6.94
N GLY A 140 16.81 15.73 -5.61
CA GLY A 140 16.91 16.99 -4.88
C GLY A 140 17.39 16.76 -3.44
N ASP A 141 17.56 17.85 -2.69
CA ASP A 141 17.98 17.84 -1.29
C ASP A 141 16.85 17.43 -0.33
N HIS A 142 16.14 16.34 -0.67
CA HIS A 142 15.07 15.80 0.14
C HIS A 142 15.64 14.93 1.25
N LEU A 143 15.40 15.28 2.51
CA LEU A 143 15.64 14.34 3.61
C LEU A 143 14.53 13.29 3.59
N VAL A 144 14.82 12.11 3.05
CA VAL A 144 13.90 10.99 2.99
C VAL A 144 14.19 10.02 4.13
N MET A 145 13.16 9.63 4.86
CA MET A 145 13.23 8.65 5.93
C MET A 145 12.19 7.54 5.72
N VAL A 146 12.63 6.29 5.85
CA VAL A 146 11.85 5.08 5.58
C VAL A 146 11.97 4.09 6.74
N PRO A 147 11.04 3.12 6.89
CA PRO A 147 11.13 2.08 7.89
C PRO A 147 12.45 1.32 7.80
N ASP A 148 13.06 1.06 8.95
CA ASP A 148 14.29 0.27 9.08
C ASP A 148 13.96 -1.23 8.99
N ASP A 149 14.49 -1.90 7.96
CA ASP A 149 14.34 -3.35 7.78
C ASP A 149 14.91 -4.16 8.96
N SER A 150 15.93 -3.62 9.64
CA SER A 150 16.62 -4.29 10.73
C SER A 150 15.99 -4.02 12.11
N ASN A 151 15.18 -2.97 12.23
CA ASN A 151 14.57 -2.57 13.48
C ASN A 151 13.15 -2.00 13.27
N PRO A 152 12.14 -2.89 13.22
CA PRO A 152 10.75 -2.49 13.02
C PRO A 152 10.29 -1.43 14.02
N GLY A 153 9.82 -0.29 13.52
CA GLY A 153 9.40 0.87 14.34
C GLY A 153 10.42 2.01 14.38
N HIS A 154 11.61 1.81 13.83
CA HIS A 154 12.59 2.87 13.60
C HIS A 154 12.59 3.33 12.15
N LEU A 155 13.03 4.57 11.94
CA LEU A 155 13.09 5.21 10.64
C LEU A 155 14.53 5.62 10.37
N VAL A 156 15.01 5.30 9.17
CA VAL A 156 16.39 5.55 8.73
C VAL A 156 16.39 6.44 7.50
N THR A 157 17.42 7.27 7.39
CA THR A 157 17.64 8.09 6.19
C THR A 157 17.91 7.20 4.99
N CYS A 158 17.30 7.51 3.86
CA CYS A 158 17.46 6.81 2.60
C CYS A 158 17.73 7.83 1.49
N ASP A 159 18.76 7.62 0.67
CA ASP A 159 18.89 8.31 -0.60
C ASP A 159 18.29 7.43 -1.70
N PRO A 160 17.09 7.75 -2.23
CA PRO A 160 16.45 6.90 -3.23
C PRO A 160 17.13 7.00 -4.60
N TRP A 161 18.11 7.90 -4.81
CA TRP A 161 18.93 7.98 -6.02
C TRP A 161 20.33 7.37 -5.86
N ALA A 162 20.63 6.77 -4.71
CA ALA A 162 21.92 6.13 -4.48
C ALA A 162 22.27 5.12 -5.60
N PRO A 163 23.56 4.99 -5.99
CA PRO A 163 23.98 4.15 -7.13
C PRO A 163 23.47 2.70 -7.06
N GLU A 164 23.42 2.12 -5.86
CA GLU A 164 22.90 0.77 -5.60
C GLU A 164 21.42 0.57 -5.97
N PHE A 165 20.65 1.65 -6.10
CA PHE A 165 19.23 1.62 -6.48
C PHE A 165 18.96 2.08 -7.92
N THR A 166 19.97 2.66 -8.58
CA THR A 166 19.84 3.28 -9.92
C THR A 166 20.65 2.54 -10.98
N GLN A 167 21.73 1.86 -10.61
CA GLN A 167 22.42 0.93 -11.51
C GLN A 167 21.57 -0.33 -11.65
N SER A 168 20.90 -0.46 -12.80
CA SER A 168 20.46 -1.77 -13.28
C SER A 168 21.68 -2.69 -13.32
N GLU A 169 21.60 -3.91 -12.82
CA GLU A 169 22.58 -4.97 -13.06
C GLU A 169 22.77 -5.15 -14.58
N GLY A 170 23.66 -4.35 -15.16
CA GLY A 170 23.99 -4.32 -16.58
C GLY A 170 25.45 -4.71 -16.72
N GLY A 171 25.70 -6.02 -16.72
CA GLY A 171 27.07 -6.53 -16.69
C GLY A 171 27.22 -7.97 -17.17
N ASN A 172 26.49 -8.38 -18.21
CA ASN A 172 26.90 -9.53 -19.02
C ASN A 172 26.84 -9.17 -20.50
N ASP A 173 27.58 -8.12 -20.87
CA ASP A 173 28.07 -7.94 -22.23
C ASP A 173 29.26 -8.93 -22.39
N VAL A 174 28.95 -10.23 -22.55
CA VAL A 174 29.94 -11.19 -23.03
C VAL A 174 30.09 -10.93 -24.53
N ARG A 175 30.88 -9.92 -24.84
CA ARG A 175 31.66 -9.90 -26.06
C ARG A 175 32.61 -11.09 -26.02
N ASN A 176 32.24 -12.17 -26.68
CA ASN A 176 33.17 -13.15 -27.25
C ASN A 176 32.60 -13.51 -28.62
N ARG A 177 33.18 -12.93 -29.67
CA ARG A 177 34.21 -13.54 -30.51
C ARG A 177 33.62 -14.58 -31.46
#